data_AF-A0A536SV92-F1
#
_entry.id   AF-A0A536SV92-F1
#
_cell.length_a   1.000
_cell.length_b   1.000
_cell.length_c   1.000
_cell.angle_alpha   90.00
_cell.angle_beta   90.00
_cell.angle_gamma   90.00
#
_symmetry.space_group_name_H-M   'P 1'
#
loop_
_entity.id
_entity.type
_entity.pdbx_description
1 polymer ?
#
loop_
_entity_poly.entity_id
_entity_poly.type
_entity_poly.pdbx_seq_one_letter_code
_entity_poly.pdbx_strand_id
1 'polypeptide(L)'
;VKIAVDALLAARQKHHFLSVHKSGQVAIVETRGNEDCHIILRGGKTPNYDSAAVQAACAELARTGLPERLMIDCSHANSSKDYRRQVEVARDIARQ
;
A
#
# COMPACT_ATOMS: atom_id res chain seq x y z
N VAL A 1 8.68 -1.28 1.86
CA VAL A 1 8.27 -0.65 0.59
C VAL A 1 8.39 -1.62 -0.57
N LYS A 2 9.59 -2.18 -0.87
CA LYS A 2 9.80 -3.14 -1.97
C LYS A 2 8.71 -4.20 -2.16
N ILE A 3 8.37 -4.95 -1.11
CA ILE A 3 7.34 -6.01 -1.17
C ILE A 3 5.98 -5.46 -1.64
N ALA A 4 5.60 -4.25 -1.21
CA ALA A 4 4.35 -3.61 -1.62
C ALA A 4 4.40 -3.16 -3.09
N VAL A 5 5.55 -2.69 -3.57
CA VAL A 5 5.78 -2.34 -4.98
C VAL A 5 5.71 -3.58 -5.87
N ASP A 6 6.37 -4.67 -5.47
CA ASP A 6 6.32 -5.96 -6.16
C ASP A 6 4.87 -6.49 -6.23
N ALA A 7 4.11 -6.38 -5.12
CA ALA A 7 2.70 -6.76 -5.08
C ALA A 7 1.82 -5.92 -6.01
N LEU A 8 2.12 -4.63 -6.14
CA LEU A 8 1.41 -3.71 -7.03
C LEU A 8 1.65 -4.10 -8.49
N LEU A 9 2.91 -4.34 -8.87
CA LEU A 9 3.26 -4.84 -10.21
C LEU A 9 2.58 -6.17 -10.51
N ALA A 10 2.55 -7.09 -9.56
CA ALA A 10 1.86 -8.37 -9.70
C ALA A 10 0.35 -8.18 -9.89
N ALA A 11 -0.30 -7.36 -9.05
CA ALA A 11 -1.75 -7.15 -9.08
C ALA A 11 -2.24 -6.53 -10.41
N ARG A 12 -1.38 -5.77 -11.11
CA ARG A 12 -1.68 -5.20 -12.43
C ARG A 12 -1.76 -6.26 -13.54
N GLN A 13 -1.24 -7.46 -13.33
CA GLN A 13 -1.23 -8.52 -14.32
C GLN A 13 -2.42 -9.47 -14.15
N LYS A 14 -2.72 -10.24 -15.19
CA LYS A 14 -3.70 -11.34 -15.13
C LYS A 14 -3.17 -12.47 -14.26
N HIS A 15 -4.02 -13.00 -13.39
CA HIS A 15 -3.71 -14.15 -12.53
C HIS A 15 -4.87 -15.14 -12.52
N HIS A 16 -4.55 -16.37 -12.10
CA HIS A 16 -5.55 -17.39 -11.80
C HIS A 16 -5.50 -17.71 -10.31
N PHE A 17 -6.66 -17.82 -9.66
CA PHE A 17 -6.74 -18.28 -8.28
C PHE A 17 -8.00 -19.12 -8.04
N LEU A 18 -7.96 -20.01 -7.06
CA LEU A 18 -9.11 -20.83 -6.67
C LEU A 18 -10.08 -20.00 -5.82
N SER A 19 -11.35 -20.04 -6.17
CA SER A 19 -12.41 -19.36 -5.45
C SER A 19 -13.73 -20.11 -5.59
N VAL A 20 -14.84 -19.47 -5.24
CA VAL A 20 -16.19 -20.00 -5.42
C VAL A 20 -16.98 -19.11 -6.37
N HIS A 21 -17.66 -19.73 -7.33
CA HIS A 21 -18.64 -19.05 -8.16
C HIS A 21 -19.82 -18.59 -7.29
N LYS A 22 -20.60 -17.60 -7.76
CA LYS A 22 -21.77 -17.08 -7.01
C LYS A 22 -22.82 -18.16 -6.70
N SER A 23 -22.81 -19.28 -7.41
CA SER A 23 -23.64 -20.46 -7.15
C SER A 23 -23.10 -21.39 -6.03
N GLY A 24 -21.96 -21.08 -5.42
CA GLY A 24 -21.34 -21.87 -4.35
C GLY A 24 -20.41 -22.99 -4.83
N GLN A 25 -20.24 -23.18 -6.13
CA GLN A 25 -19.34 -24.18 -6.70
C GLN A 25 -17.89 -23.67 -6.70
N VAL A 26 -16.93 -24.55 -6.37
CA VAL A 26 -15.49 -24.23 -6.47
C VAL A 26 -15.12 -24.02 -7.94
N ALA A 27 -14.35 -22.98 -8.22
CA ALA A 27 -13.94 -22.60 -9.57
C ALA A 27 -12.54 -21.97 -9.57
N ILE A 28 -11.90 -21.99 -10.75
CA ILE A 28 -10.72 -21.16 -11.04
C ILE A 28 -11.23 -19.83 -11.58
N VAL A 29 -10.76 -18.72 -10.99
CA VAL A 29 -11.06 -17.36 -11.44
C VAL A 29 -9.84 -16.79 -12.16
N GLU A 30 -10.02 -16.38 -13.42
CA GLU A 30 -9.06 -15.57 -14.16
C GLU A 30 -9.34 -14.08 -13.92
N THR A 31 -8.33 -13.32 -13.52
CA THR A 31 -8.42 -11.86 -13.39
C THR A 31 -7.91 -11.15 -14.63
N ARG A 32 -8.37 -9.91 -14.84
CA ARG A 32 -7.86 -9.04 -15.92
C ARG A 32 -6.64 -8.22 -15.51
N GLY A 33 -6.19 -8.35 -14.26
CA GLY A 33 -5.32 -7.37 -13.60
C GLY A 33 -6.11 -6.21 -13.00
N ASN A 34 -5.48 -5.49 -12.07
CA ASN A 34 -6.03 -4.33 -11.39
C ASN A 34 -5.05 -3.16 -11.47
N GLU A 35 -5.42 -2.12 -12.24
CA GLU A 35 -4.60 -0.94 -12.44
C GLU A 35 -4.69 0.09 -11.31
N ASP A 36 -5.70 -0.04 -10.44
CA ASP A 36 -6.06 0.92 -9.40
C ASP A 36 -5.53 0.52 -8.01
N CYS A 37 -4.30 0.00 -7.99
CA CYS A 37 -3.60 -0.35 -6.76
C CYS A 37 -2.65 0.79 -6.33
N HIS A 38 -2.46 0.95 -5.02
CA HIS A 38 -1.52 1.90 -4.42
C HIS A 38 -0.88 1.28 -3.18
N ILE A 39 0.27 1.80 -2.75
CA ILE A 39 0.93 1.34 -1.53
C ILE A 39 0.41 2.12 -0.31
N ILE A 40 0.48 1.48 0.87
CA ILE A 40 0.14 2.09 2.15
C ILE A 40 1.39 2.11 3.03
N LEU A 41 1.84 3.31 3.44
CA LEU A 41 2.89 3.49 4.43
C LEU A 41 2.27 3.42 5.83
N ARG A 42 2.55 2.32 6.55
CA ARG A 42 1.93 1.99 7.85
C ARG A 42 2.91 1.70 8.99
N GLY A 43 4.13 2.20 8.85
CA GLY A 43 5.26 1.99 9.75
C GLY A 43 5.89 0.59 9.62
N GLY A 44 6.96 0.39 10.38
CA GLY A 44 7.67 -0.87 10.51
C GLY A 44 8.34 -0.96 11.88
N LYS A 45 9.66 -1.17 11.92
CA LYS A 45 10.44 -1.00 13.16
C LYS A 45 10.39 0.44 13.67
N THR A 46 10.37 1.39 12.74
CA THR A 46 10.17 2.82 12.98
C THR A 46 8.97 3.30 12.16
N PRO A 47 8.36 4.45 12.51
CA PRO A 47 7.40 5.12 11.64
C PRO A 47 8.00 5.46 10.26
N ASN A 48 7.14 5.60 9.25
CA ASN A 48 7.54 5.93 7.87
C ASN A 48 6.54 6.88 7.18
N TYR A 49 6.00 7.84 7.93
CA TYR A 49 5.04 8.83 7.44
C TYR A 49 5.64 10.20 7.13
N ASP A 50 6.90 10.44 7.52
CA ASP A 50 7.57 11.72 7.30
C ASP A 50 7.87 11.96 5.81
N SER A 51 8.14 13.22 5.47
CA SER A 51 8.43 13.66 4.10
C SER A 51 9.54 12.86 3.43
N ALA A 52 10.60 12.51 4.15
CA ALA A 52 11.73 11.77 3.60
C ALA A 52 11.34 10.33 3.25
N ALA A 53 10.57 9.67 4.11
CA ALA A 53 10.04 8.34 3.87
C ALA A 53 9.05 8.33 2.69
N VAL A 54 8.20 9.36 2.56
CA VAL A 54 7.28 9.54 1.44
C VAL A 54 8.06 9.72 0.13
N GLN A 55 9.05 10.62 0.10
CA GLN A 55 9.89 10.83 -1.08
C GLN A 55 10.64 9.56 -1.49
N ALA A 56 11.22 8.83 -0.54
CA ALA A 56 11.89 7.56 -0.82
C ALA A 56 10.93 6.51 -1.40
N ALA A 57 9.68 6.47 -0.92
CA ALA A 57 8.66 5.58 -1.46
C ALA A 57 8.22 5.99 -2.87
N CYS A 58 8.02 7.29 -3.13
CA CYS A 58 7.70 7.81 -4.46
C CYS A 58 8.83 7.54 -5.47
N ALA A 59 10.09 7.73 -5.07
CA ALA A 59 11.24 7.42 -5.94
C ALA A 59 11.27 5.94 -6.35
N GLU A 60 10.91 5.03 -5.45
CA GLU A 60 10.84 3.59 -5.77
C GLU A 60 9.65 3.26 -6.71
N LEU A 61 8.52 3.94 -6.55
CA LEU A 61 7.38 3.83 -7.48
C LEU A 61 7.78 4.34 -8.87
N ALA A 62 8.43 5.52 -8.95
CA ALA A 62 8.91 6.09 -10.19
C ALA A 62 9.91 5.17 -10.92
N ARG A 63 10.85 4.57 -10.18
CA ARG A 63 11.84 3.61 -10.71
C ARG A 63 11.20 2.38 -11.35
N THR A 64 9.98 2.03 -10.96
CA THR A 64 9.23 0.88 -11.48
C THR A 64 8.13 1.27 -12.47
N GLY A 65 8.06 2.55 -12.88
CA GLY A 65 7.07 3.06 -13.81
C GLY A 65 5.64 3.11 -13.23
N LEU A 66 5.51 3.08 -11.91
CA LEU A 66 4.23 3.17 -11.22
C LEU A 66 3.89 4.64 -10.87
N PRO A 67 2.61 5.00 -10.80
CA PRO A 67 2.21 6.32 -10.32
C PRO A 67 2.73 6.58 -8.90
N GLU A 68 3.31 7.76 -8.68
CA GLU A 68 3.86 8.21 -7.40
C GLU A 68 2.74 8.65 -6.43
N ARG A 69 1.77 7.77 -6.22
CA ARG A 69 0.62 7.97 -5.34
C ARG A 69 0.62 6.89 -4.28
N LEU A 70 0.52 7.30 -3.03
CA LEU A 70 0.51 6.41 -1.88
C LEU A 70 -0.47 6.92 -0.82
N MET A 71 -0.86 6.02 0.08
CA MET A 71 -1.64 6.34 1.26
C MET A 71 -0.75 6.23 2.51
N ILE A 72 -1.00 7.06 3.51
CA ILE A 72 -0.32 7.00 4.80
C ILE A 72 -1.34 6.59 5.87
N ASP A 73 -1.05 5.50 6.58
CA ASP A 73 -1.83 5.04 7.74
C ASP A 73 -1.33 5.77 8.99
N CYS A 74 -2.21 6.56 9.62
CA CYS A 74 -1.88 7.32 10.83
C CYS A 74 -1.71 6.44 12.07
N SER A 75 -2.18 5.18 12.03
CA SER A 75 -2.27 4.26 13.15
C SER A 75 -1.09 3.28 13.17
N HIS A 76 -1.31 2.09 13.75
CA HIS A 76 -0.36 0.97 13.75
C HIS A 76 1.07 1.39 14.15
N ALA A 77 2.08 0.96 13.40
CA ALA A 77 3.46 1.23 13.73
C ALA A 77 3.84 2.71 13.56
N ASN A 78 3.12 3.48 12.72
CA ASN A 78 3.32 4.92 12.61
C ASN A 78 2.95 5.65 13.91
N SER A 79 1.91 5.21 14.60
CA SER A 79 1.54 5.70 15.93
C SER A 79 2.27 4.99 17.08
N SER A 80 3.18 4.05 16.79
CA SER A 80 3.74 3.10 17.78
C SER A 80 2.65 2.38 18.61
N LYS A 81 1.51 2.09 17.97
CA LYS A 81 0.30 1.52 18.58
C LYS A 81 -0.35 2.39 19.68
N ASP A 82 -0.02 3.67 19.75
CA ASP A 82 -0.67 4.62 20.66
C ASP A 82 -1.67 5.47 19.87
N TYR A 83 -2.98 5.26 20.12
CA TYR A 83 -4.03 5.98 19.40
C TYR A 83 -3.93 7.52 19.54
N ARG A 84 -3.34 8.03 20.64
CA ARG A 84 -3.16 9.46 20.88
C ARG A 84 -2.20 10.10 19.89
N ARG A 85 -1.25 9.31 19.35
CA ARG A 85 -0.23 9.77 18.39
C ARG A 85 -0.74 9.82 16.95
N GLN A 86 -1.93 9.29 16.64
CA GLN A 86 -2.49 9.39 15.28
C GLN A 86 -2.67 10.85 14.84
N VAL A 87 -3.01 11.74 15.78
CA VAL A 87 -3.13 13.18 15.52
C VAL A 87 -1.77 13.80 15.18
N GLU A 88 -0.68 13.32 15.77
CA GLU A 88 0.68 13.78 15.43
C GLU A 88 1.04 13.39 14.00
N VAL A 89 0.73 12.15 13.60
CA VAL A 89 0.94 11.67 12.22
C VAL A 89 0.12 12.50 11.24
N ALA A 90 -1.18 12.71 11.51
CA ALA A 90 -2.04 13.50 10.64
C ALA A 90 -1.60 14.98 10.52
N ARG A 91 -1.14 15.58 11.62
CA ARG A 91 -0.56 16.93 11.62
C ARG A 91 0.73 16.99 10.82
N ASP A 92 1.54 15.93 10.86
CA ASP A 92 2.74 15.86 10.06
C ASP A 92 2.40 15.84 8.57
N ILE A 93 1.49 14.95 8.15
CA ILE A 93 0.98 14.87 6.76
C ILE A 93 0.45 16.23 6.29
N ALA A 94 -0.30 16.95 7.14
CA ALA A 94 -0.87 18.25 6.78
C ALA A 94 0.17 19.36 6.57
N ARG A 95 1.42 19.18 7.02
CA ARG A 95 2.51 20.17 6.87
C ARG A 95 3.44 19.88 5.71
N GLN A 96 3.28 18.73 5.04
CA GLN A 96 4.14 18.27 3.95
C GLN A 96 3.71 18.84 2.60
#